data_AF-A0A5E3WI13-F1
#
_entry.id   AF-A0A5E3WI13-F1
#
_cell.length_a   1.000
_cell.length_b   1.000
_cell.length_c   1.000
_cell.angle_alpha   90.00
_cell.angle_beta   90.00
_cell.angle_gamma   90.00
#
_symmetry.space_group_name_H-M   'P 1'
#
loop_
_entity.id
_entity.type
_entity.pdbx_description
1 polymer ?
#
loop_
_entity_poly.entity_id
_entity_poly.type
_entity_poly.pdbx_seq_one_letter_code
_entity_poly.pdbx_strand_id
1 'polypeptide(L)'
;MPKAKAPRFSRRKSHKIATVKLRDTNDANITFEEFQTLAKLPTFTKTGSKKNYKVVFKPGDYARFYNVTLEGRDDVLDSEYWVGKIKEIRSADSGSSAWVHVQWLWAPEEVQALNAEIDVSHMGEWERILCDNAFKSETVVHTDTIEGPTEVYFFDEHVMRIPDIDAFYVRSIFNYGKKTLTHFNKESDCSCVQCGQGYNPDRSYETPLRYCATCRVWCHTGCRKGESKRLIESSEFTNGQHYAKGLLLSGPAGDPVRPGPRSKKARNVAERAINVNLKTLSTRVPKRLLNTLVSLAETRIVRPLPGNIVGNKAYVLRAREWVREARTPGGLSRDRVKKLEKWFDELTDEIAVNDLLARDIRREADLTELFVCNECGYPV
;
A
#
# COMPACT_ATOMS: atom_id res chain seq x y z
N MET A 1 -13.60 -2.63 -36.60
CA MET A 1 -13.03 -1.27 -36.48
C MET A 1 -12.06 -1.26 -35.32
N PRO A 2 -10.76 -0.95 -35.54
CA PRO A 2 -9.81 -0.79 -34.44
C PRO A 2 -10.25 0.44 -33.64
N LYS A 3 -10.75 0.21 -32.42
CA LYS A 3 -11.23 1.29 -31.55
C LYS A 3 -9.99 2.02 -31.04
N ALA A 4 -9.93 3.33 -31.32
CA ALA A 4 -8.87 4.20 -30.86
C ALA A 4 -8.59 3.98 -29.37
N LYS A 5 -7.29 3.85 -29.03
CA LYS A 5 -6.82 3.80 -27.65
C LYS A 5 -7.41 5.01 -26.91
N ALA A 6 -7.87 4.84 -25.68
CA ALA A 6 -8.15 5.99 -24.84
C ALA A 6 -6.83 6.80 -24.75
N PRO A 7 -6.81 8.08 -25.17
CA PRO A 7 -5.61 8.88 -25.05
C PRO A 7 -5.22 8.95 -23.58
N ARG A 8 -3.96 8.65 -23.26
CA ARG A 8 -3.48 8.84 -21.90
C ARG A 8 -3.43 10.34 -21.61
N PHE A 9 -4.18 10.75 -20.60
CA PHE A 9 -4.12 12.12 -20.09
C PHE A 9 -2.81 12.27 -19.32
N SER A 10 -1.82 12.98 -19.87
CA SER A 10 -0.66 13.37 -19.07
C SER A 10 -1.09 14.44 -18.06
N ARG A 11 -0.66 14.31 -16.80
CA ARG A 11 -0.96 15.29 -15.73
C ARG A 11 -0.36 16.67 -16.01
N ARG A 12 0.71 16.76 -16.81
CA ARG A 12 1.31 18.04 -17.20
C ARG A 12 0.47 18.68 -18.31
N LYS A 13 0.08 19.96 -18.12
CA LYS A 13 -0.45 20.79 -19.21
C LYS A 13 0.54 20.72 -20.37
N SER A 14 0.14 20.12 -21.48
CA SER A 14 1.00 19.99 -22.65
C SER A 14 1.37 21.39 -23.14
N HIS A 15 2.64 21.78 -22.96
CA HIS A 15 3.22 22.81 -23.81
C HIS A 15 3.00 22.37 -25.25
N LYS A 16 2.49 23.27 -26.12
CA LYS A 16 2.20 23.02 -27.54
C LYS A 16 3.29 22.12 -28.14
N ILE A 17 2.97 20.83 -28.29
CA ILE A 17 3.92 19.83 -28.79
C ILE A 17 4.02 20.08 -30.29
N ALA A 18 5.23 20.38 -30.76
CA ALA A 18 5.53 20.41 -32.18
C ALA A 18 5.18 19.04 -32.78
N THR A 19 4.42 19.03 -33.86
CA THR A 19 3.99 17.81 -34.55
C THR A 19 5.22 17.02 -34.99
N VAL A 20 5.62 16.02 -34.22
CA VAL A 20 6.67 15.08 -34.61
C VAL A 20 6.10 14.32 -35.81
N LYS A 21 6.73 14.48 -36.98
CA LYS A 21 6.46 13.62 -38.14
C LYS A 21 6.93 12.22 -37.75
N LEU A 22 5.99 11.39 -37.27
CA LEU A 22 6.17 9.96 -37.18
C LEU A 22 6.71 9.50 -38.54
N ARG A 23 7.81 8.75 -38.55
CA ARG A 23 8.19 7.99 -39.75
C ARG A 23 6.96 7.17 -40.14
N ASP A 24 6.64 7.12 -41.44
CA ASP A 24 5.65 6.21 -42.01
C ASP A 24 6.11 4.76 -41.76
N THR A 25 6.01 4.30 -40.52
CA THR A 25 6.04 2.89 -40.19
C THR A 25 4.62 2.41 -40.46
N ASN A 26 4.41 1.97 -41.69
CA ASN A 26 3.21 1.23 -42.13
C ASN A 26 2.99 -0.09 -41.34
N ASP A 27 3.72 -0.32 -40.26
CA ASP A 27 3.46 -1.35 -39.25
C ASP A 27 2.23 -0.96 -38.43
N ALA A 28 1.09 -0.97 -39.12
CA ALA A 28 -0.23 -0.90 -38.53
C ALA A 28 -0.35 -1.99 -37.46
N ASN A 29 -1.00 -1.67 -36.32
CA ASN A 29 -1.34 -2.70 -35.34
C ASN A 29 -2.11 -3.82 -36.06
N ILE A 30 -1.57 -5.04 -36.07
CA ILE A 30 -2.28 -6.20 -36.61
C ILE A 30 -3.53 -6.48 -35.77
N THR A 31 -4.55 -7.05 -36.40
CA THR A 31 -5.75 -7.51 -35.73
C THR A 31 -5.44 -8.69 -34.80
N PHE A 32 -6.33 -8.96 -33.84
CA PHE A 32 -6.13 -10.11 -32.97
C PHE A 32 -6.23 -11.43 -33.75
N GLU A 33 -7.07 -11.46 -34.77
CA GLU A 33 -7.24 -12.60 -35.69
C GLU A 33 -5.95 -12.87 -36.47
N GLU A 34 -5.32 -11.83 -37.05
CA GLU A 34 -4.00 -11.94 -37.70
C GLU A 34 -2.91 -12.35 -36.71
N PHE A 35 -2.93 -11.80 -35.49
CA PHE A 35 -1.99 -12.22 -34.44
C PHE A 35 -2.09 -13.73 -34.16
N GLN A 36 -3.30 -14.30 -34.16
CA GLN A 36 -3.49 -15.73 -33.90
C GLN A 36 -2.93 -16.64 -35.00
N THR A 37 -2.73 -16.15 -36.23
CA THR A 37 -2.11 -16.93 -37.32
C THR A 37 -0.58 -16.99 -37.21
N LEU A 38 0.05 -16.07 -36.46
CA LEU A 38 1.49 -16.01 -36.28
C LEU A 38 2.03 -17.17 -35.43
N ALA A 39 3.29 -17.54 -35.65
CA ALA A 39 3.95 -18.61 -34.90
C ALA A 39 4.17 -18.21 -33.43
N LYS A 40 3.77 -19.09 -32.48
CA LYS A 40 3.98 -18.84 -31.04
C LYS A 40 5.47 -18.88 -30.70
N LEU A 41 5.91 -17.90 -29.91
CA LEU A 41 7.24 -17.85 -29.34
C LEU A 41 7.19 -17.98 -27.81
N PRO A 42 8.09 -18.76 -27.20
CA PRO A 42 8.16 -18.83 -25.74
C PRO A 42 8.75 -17.54 -25.14
N THR A 43 9.64 -16.86 -25.87
CA THR A 43 10.36 -15.67 -25.41
C THR A 43 10.79 -14.79 -26.59
N PHE A 44 11.08 -13.51 -26.34
CA PHE A 44 11.89 -12.68 -27.25
C PHE A 44 12.94 -11.89 -26.46
N THR A 45 14.01 -11.45 -27.14
CA THR A 45 15.08 -10.64 -26.51
C THR A 45 15.06 -9.22 -27.04
N LYS A 46 15.01 -8.22 -26.15
CA LYS A 46 15.18 -6.81 -26.51
C LYS A 46 16.53 -6.29 -26.03
N THR A 47 17.21 -5.53 -26.88
CA THR A 47 18.42 -4.80 -26.49
C THR A 47 18.02 -3.38 -26.11
N GLY A 48 18.31 -2.97 -24.87
CA GLY A 48 17.96 -1.64 -24.36
C GLY A 48 18.81 -0.53 -24.97
N SER A 49 18.18 0.61 -25.27
CA SER A 49 18.79 1.73 -26.01
C SER A 49 19.93 2.44 -25.27
N LYS A 50 19.89 2.51 -23.93
CA LYS A 50 20.84 3.33 -23.15
C LYS A 50 22.04 2.58 -22.54
N LYS A 51 21.99 1.24 -22.42
CA LYS A 51 23.01 0.49 -21.65
C LYS A 51 23.48 -0.85 -22.28
N ASN A 52 23.16 -1.14 -23.55
CA ASN A 52 23.49 -2.43 -24.21
C ASN A 52 23.09 -3.68 -23.40
N TYR A 53 22.11 -3.56 -22.51
CA TYR A 53 21.61 -4.69 -21.74
C TYR A 53 20.60 -5.46 -22.59
N LYS A 54 20.67 -6.79 -22.55
CA LYS A 54 19.71 -7.67 -23.20
C LYS A 54 18.71 -8.16 -22.17
N VAL A 55 17.43 -7.94 -22.42
CA VAL A 55 16.32 -8.42 -21.59
C VAL A 55 15.56 -9.48 -22.36
N VAL A 56 15.34 -10.63 -21.73
CA VAL A 56 14.48 -11.68 -22.26
C VAL A 56 13.10 -11.54 -21.64
N PHE A 57 12.09 -11.39 -22.47
CA PHE A 57 10.70 -11.34 -22.06
C PHE A 57 10.00 -12.67 -22.34
N LYS A 58 9.10 -13.08 -21.45
CA LYS A 58 8.24 -14.26 -21.56
C LYS A 58 6.78 -13.93 -21.22
N PRO A 59 5.80 -14.77 -21.61
CA PRO A 59 4.43 -14.64 -21.13
C PRO A 59 4.38 -14.64 -19.60
N GLY A 60 3.62 -13.70 -19.04
CA GLY A 60 3.52 -13.45 -17.60
C GLY A 60 4.31 -12.24 -17.13
N ASP A 61 5.34 -11.82 -17.84
CA ASP A 61 6.16 -10.67 -17.48
C ASP A 61 5.39 -9.35 -17.62
N TYR A 62 5.80 -8.35 -16.86
CA TYR A 62 5.32 -6.98 -16.98
C TYR A 62 6.35 -6.11 -17.70
N ALA A 63 5.87 -5.21 -18.54
CA ALA A 63 6.71 -4.32 -19.33
C ALA A 63 6.17 -2.89 -19.35
N ARG A 64 7.09 -1.95 -19.53
CA ARG A 64 6.80 -0.55 -19.85
C ARG A 64 6.69 -0.39 -21.36
N PHE A 65 5.72 0.39 -21.80
CA PHE A 65 5.49 0.66 -23.21
C PHE A 65 5.49 2.17 -23.46
N TYR A 66 6.09 2.59 -24.57
CA TYR A 66 6.10 3.98 -25.00
C TYR A 66 4.67 4.46 -25.27
N ASN A 67 4.39 5.67 -24.81
CA ASN A 67 3.28 6.44 -25.34
C ASN A 67 3.78 7.13 -26.62
N VAL A 68 3.01 7.04 -27.72
CA VAL A 68 3.37 7.64 -29.01
C VAL A 68 3.65 9.15 -28.88
N THR A 69 3.06 9.80 -27.87
CA THR A 69 3.27 11.23 -27.59
C THR A 69 4.55 11.56 -26.82
N LEU A 70 5.29 10.56 -26.33
CA LEU A 70 6.45 10.74 -25.45
C LEU A 70 7.78 10.36 -26.12
N GLU A 71 7.75 9.90 -27.37
CA GLU A 71 8.96 9.52 -28.10
C GLU A 71 9.89 10.73 -28.27
N GLY A 72 11.16 10.59 -27.87
CA GLY A 72 12.18 11.64 -27.95
C GLY A 72 12.19 12.65 -26.78
N ARG A 73 11.39 12.43 -25.73
CA ARG A 73 11.46 13.22 -24.50
C ARG A 73 12.35 12.56 -23.45
N ASP A 74 13.32 13.32 -22.94
CA ASP A 74 14.17 12.88 -21.82
C ASP A 74 13.53 13.15 -20.44
N ASP A 75 12.40 13.85 -20.38
CA ASP A 75 11.74 14.29 -19.14
C ASP A 75 10.52 13.46 -18.72
N VAL A 76 10.34 12.28 -19.32
CA VAL A 76 9.24 11.36 -19.01
C VAL A 76 9.49 10.71 -17.65
N LEU A 77 8.56 10.88 -16.72
CA LEU A 77 8.63 10.21 -15.43
C LEU A 77 8.34 8.71 -15.63
N ASP A 78 9.01 7.85 -14.86
CA ASP A 78 8.83 6.41 -14.98
C ASP A 78 7.37 5.99 -14.73
N SER A 79 6.68 6.70 -13.83
CA SER A 79 5.25 6.57 -13.57
C SER A 79 4.32 6.90 -14.75
N GLU A 80 4.82 7.54 -15.81
CA GLU A 80 4.06 7.91 -17.00
C GLU A 80 4.12 6.87 -18.13
N TYR A 81 4.92 5.80 -17.98
CA TYR A 81 4.93 4.70 -18.95
C TYR A 81 3.67 3.85 -18.89
N TRP A 82 3.24 3.33 -20.04
CA TRP A 82 2.14 2.35 -20.08
C TRP A 82 2.65 1.05 -19.50
N VAL A 83 1.85 0.42 -18.63
CA VAL A 83 2.25 -0.82 -17.98
C VAL A 83 1.31 -1.91 -18.46
N GLY A 84 1.88 -3.02 -18.92
CA GLY A 84 1.10 -4.13 -19.42
C GLY A 84 1.73 -5.47 -19.07
N LYS A 85 0.88 -6.48 -18.87
CA LYS A 85 1.29 -7.87 -18.73
C LYS A 85 1.34 -8.54 -20.09
N ILE A 86 2.45 -9.15 -20.44
CA ILE A 86 2.60 -9.93 -21.68
C ILE A 86 1.82 -11.23 -21.52
N LYS A 87 0.79 -11.43 -22.34
CA LYS A 87 -0.08 -12.62 -22.32
C LYS A 87 0.40 -13.69 -23.28
N GLU A 88 0.84 -13.28 -24.47
CA GLU A 88 1.32 -14.17 -25.52
C GLU A 88 2.33 -13.43 -26.39
N ILE A 89 3.30 -14.17 -26.94
CA ILE A 89 4.35 -13.65 -27.84
C ILE A 89 4.28 -14.46 -29.12
N ARG A 90 4.27 -13.79 -30.27
CA ARG A 90 4.26 -14.44 -31.58
C ARG A 90 5.16 -13.73 -32.57
N SER A 91 5.60 -14.41 -33.62
CA SER A 91 6.42 -13.83 -34.67
C SER A 91 5.89 -14.20 -36.05
N ALA A 92 6.09 -13.28 -36.99
CA ALA A 92 5.52 -13.35 -38.33
C ALA A 92 6.30 -14.24 -39.30
N ASP A 93 7.52 -14.66 -38.98
CA ASP A 93 8.34 -15.72 -39.62
C ASP A 93 9.76 -15.63 -39.03
N SER A 94 10.76 -16.32 -39.61
CA SER A 94 12.19 -16.37 -39.20
C SER A 94 12.94 -15.02 -39.00
N GLY A 95 12.24 -13.87 -39.04
CA GLY A 95 12.77 -12.54 -38.75
C GLY A 95 12.83 -12.20 -37.26
N SER A 96 13.43 -11.04 -36.95
CA SER A 96 13.59 -10.51 -35.60
C SER A 96 12.35 -9.76 -35.07
N SER A 97 11.30 -9.62 -35.87
CA SER A 97 10.08 -8.91 -35.48
C SER A 97 9.14 -9.85 -34.71
N ALA A 98 8.67 -9.35 -33.57
CA ALA A 98 7.73 -10.06 -32.72
C ALA A 98 6.58 -9.14 -32.32
N TRP A 99 5.43 -9.77 -32.12
CA TRP A 99 4.20 -9.15 -31.68
C TRP A 99 3.84 -9.71 -30.31
N VAL A 100 3.27 -8.87 -29.47
CA VAL A 100 2.86 -9.25 -28.11
C VAL A 100 1.39 -8.94 -27.91
N HIS A 101 0.67 -9.93 -27.39
CA HIS A 101 -0.66 -9.73 -26.81
C HIS A 101 -0.48 -9.25 -25.37
N VAL A 102 -1.00 -8.07 -25.06
CA VAL A 102 -0.75 -7.36 -23.80
C VAL A 102 -2.06 -7.08 -23.09
N GLN A 103 -2.11 -7.37 -21.79
CA GLN A 103 -3.15 -6.91 -20.89
C GLN A 103 -2.68 -5.64 -20.18
N TRP A 104 -3.29 -4.50 -20.51
CA TRP A 104 -2.98 -3.20 -19.95
C TRP A 104 -3.43 -3.07 -18.50
N LEU A 105 -2.59 -2.41 -17.72
CA LEU A 105 -2.91 -1.91 -16.39
C LEU A 105 -3.12 -0.40 -16.48
N TRP A 106 -4.26 0.06 -15.98
CA TRP A 106 -4.75 1.40 -16.22
C TRP A 106 -4.30 2.34 -15.11
N ALA A 107 -3.88 3.55 -15.46
CA ALA A 107 -3.67 4.60 -14.49
C ALA A 107 -5.02 5.08 -13.92
N PRO A 108 -5.05 5.62 -12.68
CA PRO A 108 -6.28 6.14 -12.08
C PRO A 108 -7.02 7.16 -12.95
N GLU A 109 -6.29 8.06 -13.61
CA GLU A 109 -6.85 9.10 -14.48
C GLU A 109 -7.54 8.51 -15.71
N GLU A 110 -7.03 7.39 -16.24
CA GLU A 110 -7.60 6.71 -17.41
C GLU A 110 -8.95 6.08 -17.04
N VAL A 111 -9.05 5.52 -15.83
CA VAL A 111 -10.32 5.00 -15.30
C VAL A 111 -11.30 6.14 -15.02
N GLN A 112 -10.84 7.25 -14.44
CA GLN A 112 -11.66 8.44 -14.20
C GLN A 112 -12.23 9.02 -15.51
N ALA A 113 -11.43 9.06 -16.57
CA ALA A 113 -11.84 9.56 -17.89
C ALA A 113 -12.96 8.72 -18.56
N LEU A 114 -13.23 7.50 -18.08
CA LEU A 114 -14.34 6.69 -18.56
C LEU A 114 -15.70 7.06 -17.92
N ASN A 115 -15.82 8.25 -17.33
CA ASN A 115 -17.01 8.75 -16.63
C ASN A 115 -17.48 7.83 -15.51
N ALA A 116 -16.53 7.25 -14.78
CA ALA A 116 -16.85 6.58 -13.55
C ALA A 116 -16.86 7.65 -12.43
N GLU A 117 -17.91 7.71 -11.61
CA GLU A 117 -17.99 8.55 -10.40
C GLU A 117 -17.05 8.01 -9.30
N ILE A 118 -15.82 7.70 -9.69
CA ILE A 118 -14.81 7.05 -8.87
C ILE A 118 -13.87 8.14 -8.39
N ASP A 119 -13.81 8.33 -7.07
CA ASP A 119 -12.83 9.22 -6.46
C ASP A 119 -11.44 8.58 -6.53
N VAL A 120 -10.64 9.03 -7.49
CA VAL A 120 -9.24 8.59 -7.65
C VAL A 120 -8.24 9.45 -6.88
N SER A 121 -8.69 10.43 -6.09
CA SER A 121 -7.81 11.39 -5.42
C SER A 121 -6.88 10.79 -4.37
N HIS A 122 -7.20 9.58 -3.89
CA HIS A 122 -6.42 8.81 -2.93
C HIS A 122 -5.52 7.74 -3.58
N MET A 123 -5.58 7.59 -4.91
CA MET A 123 -4.75 6.62 -5.62
C MET A 123 -3.35 7.19 -5.85
N GLY A 124 -2.36 6.30 -5.77
CA GLY A 124 -0.96 6.64 -6.01
C GLY A 124 -0.69 6.99 -7.47
N GLU A 125 0.41 7.69 -7.71
CA GLU A 125 1.00 7.91 -9.02
C GLU A 125 1.50 6.58 -9.65
N TRP A 126 2.03 5.69 -8.81
CA TRP A 126 2.49 4.36 -9.21
C TRP A 126 1.39 3.30 -9.19
N GLU A 127 0.18 3.68 -8.79
CA GLU A 127 -0.96 2.79 -8.78
C GLU A 127 -1.43 2.45 -10.20
N ARG A 128 -1.78 1.20 -10.39
CA ARG A 128 -2.40 0.68 -11.61
C ARG A 128 -3.62 -0.14 -11.26
N ILE A 129 -4.54 -0.20 -12.21
CA ILE A 129 -5.86 -0.78 -12.03
C ILE A 129 -6.04 -1.87 -13.08
N LEU A 130 -6.40 -3.07 -12.64
CA LEU A 130 -6.82 -4.13 -13.56
C LEU A 130 -8.20 -3.82 -14.10
N CYS A 131 -8.50 -4.23 -15.33
CA CYS A 131 -9.85 -4.13 -15.88
C CYS A 131 -10.39 -5.55 -16.13
N ASP A 132 -11.59 -5.82 -15.63
CA ASP A 132 -12.27 -7.13 -15.72
C ASP A 132 -12.68 -7.51 -17.15
N ASN A 133 -12.72 -6.55 -18.06
CA ASN A 133 -13.14 -6.74 -19.44
C ASN A 133 -11.93 -6.87 -20.36
N ALA A 134 -11.62 -8.10 -20.76
CA ALA A 134 -10.51 -8.42 -21.66
C ALA A 134 -10.56 -7.64 -22.98
N PHE A 135 -11.72 -7.49 -23.61
CA PHE A 135 -11.85 -6.73 -24.88
C PHE A 135 -11.51 -5.24 -24.75
N LYS A 136 -11.49 -4.71 -23.52
CA LYS A 136 -11.15 -3.32 -23.22
C LYS A 136 -9.72 -3.18 -22.73
N SER A 137 -9.21 -4.18 -22.02
CA SER A 137 -7.90 -4.15 -21.39
C SER A 137 -6.82 -4.83 -22.20
N GLU A 138 -7.15 -5.58 -23.24
CA GLU A 138 -6.17 -6.34 -24.02
C GLU A 138 -5.98 -5.78 -25.44
N THR A 139 -4.75 -5.80 -25.94
CA THR A 139 -4.42 -5.41 -27.32
C THR A 139 -3.17 -6.12 -27.84
N VAL A 140 -2.95 -6.06 -29.15
CA VAL A 140 -1.71 -6.54 -29.78
C VAL A 140 -0.84 -5.35 -30.13
N VAL A 141 0.45 -5.40 -29.76
CA VAL A 141 1.44 -4.37 -30.11
C VAL A 141 2.73 -5.01 -30.61
N HIS A 142 3.48 -4.27 -31.43
CA HIS A 142 4.81 -4.68 -31.85
C HIS A 142 5.82 -4.56 -30.68
N THR A 143 6.82 -5.43 -30.62
CA THR A 143 7.84 -5.42 -29.56
C THR A 143 8.68 -4.14 -29.51
N ASP A 144 8.70 -3.35 -30.58
CA ASP A 144 9.40 -2.06 -30.60
C ASP A 144 8.79 -1.05 -29.63
N THR A 145 7.49 -1.19 -29.34
CA THR A 145 6.79 -0.31 -28.38
C THR A 145 7.22 -0.52 -26.93
N ILE A 146 7.88 -1.63 -26.60
CA ILE A 146 8.34 -1.95 -25.24
C ILE A 146 9.56 -1.10 -24.90
N GLU A 147 9.50 -0.27 -23.87
CA GLU A 147 10.68 0.45 -23.40
C GLU A 147 11.62 -0.48 -22.63
N GLY A 148 11.07 -1.29 -21.72
CA GLY A 148 11.86 -2.10 -20.80
C GLY A 148 10.99 -2.94 -19.85
N PRO A 149 11.63 -3.85 -19.08
CA PRO A 149 10.94 -4.61 -18.06
C PRO A 149 10.49 -3.71 -16.91
N THR A 150 9.45 -4.12 -16.21
CA THR A 150 9.09 -3.49 -14.94
C THR A 150 8.48 -4.50 -13.99
N GLU A 151 8.48 -4.17 -12.71
CA GLU A 151 7.83 -4.96 -11.67
C GLU A 151 6.48 -4.35 -11.34
N VAL A 152 5.48 -5.21 -11.22
CA VAL A 152 4.15 -4.84 -10.73
C VAL A 152 3.80 -5.74 -9.58
N TYR A 153 3.57 -5.15 -8.41
CA TYR A 153 3.20 -5.91 -7.23
C TYR A 153 1.69 -5.82 -6.97
N PHE A 154 1.11 -6.91 -6.50
CA PHE A 154 -0.24 -6.91 -5.98
C PHE A 154 -0.16 -6.39 -4.54
N PHE A 155 -0.63 -5.17 -4.35
CA PHE A 155 -0.59 -4.51 -3.05
C PHE A 155 -1.55 -5.24 -2.11
N ASP A 156 -0.97 -5.79 -1.06
CA ASP A 156 -1.64 -6.45 0.04
C ASP A 156 -1.19 -5.79 1.33
N GLU A 157 -2.13 -5.56 2.24
CA GLU A 157 -1.85 -4.97 3.54
C GLU A 157 -1.35 -5.97 4.58
N HIS A 158 -1.22 -7.22 4.18
CA HIS A 158 -0.75 -8.29 5.03
C HIS A 158 0.64 -8.80 4.62
N VAL A 159 1.19 -8.39 3.47
CA VAL A 159 2.52 -8.85 3.04
C VAL A 159 3.64 -8.22 3.84
N MET A 160 4.70 -8.97 4.16
CA MET A 160 5.75 -8.49 5.06
C MET A 160 6.49 -7.23 4.59
N ARG A 161 6.45 -6.85 3.31
CA ARG A 161 7.16 -5.66 2.82
C ARG A 161 6.44 -5.04 1.63
N ILE A 162 6.12 -3.75 1.71
CA ILE A 162 5.80 -2.98 0.50
C ILE A 162 7.12 -2.72 -0.23
N PRO A 163 7.19 -2.87 -1.55
CA PRO A 163 8.32 -2.42 -2.36
C PRO A 163 8.69 -0.97 -2.06
N ASP A 164 9.91 -0.59 -2.44
CA ASP A 164 10.39 0.77 -2.21
C ASP A 164 9.57 1.80 -3.01
N ILE A 165 9.80 3.09 -2.73
CA ILE A 165 9.20 4.19 -3.48
C ILE A 165 9.58 3.99 -4.97
N ASP A 166 8.65 4.27 -5.88
CA ASP A 166 8.83 4.15 -7.33
C ASP A 166 8.64 2.75 -7.95
N ALA A 167 7.72 1.95 -7.39
CA ALA A 167 7.33 0.66 -7.95
C ALA A 167 5.83 0.62 -8.27
N PHE A 168 5.47 0.06 -9.44
CA PHE A 168 4.07 -0.07 -9.84
C PHE A 168 3.32 -1.08 -8.99
N TYR A 169 2.06 -0.76 -8.67
CA TYR A 169 1.24 -1.67 -7.88
C TYR A 169 -0.21 -1.70 -8.27
N VAL A 170 -0.86 -2.82 -7.96
CA VAL A 170 -2.29 -3.01 -8.19
C VAL A 170 -2.94 -3.43 -6.87
N ARG A 171 -3.99 -2.71 -6.46
CA ARG A 171 -4.87 -3.12 -5.35
C ARG A 171 -6.35 -3.19 -5.72
N SER A 172 -6.68 -2.88 -6.98
CA SER A 172 -8.06 -2.75 -7.42
C SER A 172 -8.30 -3.30 -8.83
N ILE A 173 -9.52 -3.76 -9.04
CA ILE A 173 -10.09 -4.12 -10.33
C ILE A 173 -11.18 -3.11 -10.66
N PHE A 174 -11.10 -2.51 -11.84
CA PHE A 174 -12.17 -1.78 -12.46
C PHE A 174 -13.15 -2.73 -13.15
N ASN A 175 -14.38 -2.72 -12.65
CA ASN A 175 -15.50 -3.42 -13.25
C ASN A 175 -16.05 -2.58 -14.40
N TYR A 176 -15.63 -2.86 -15.63
CA TYR A 176 -15.90 -2.00 -16.78
C TYR A 176 -17.39 -1.82 -17.07
N GLY A 177 -18.18 -2.88 -16.86
CA GLY A 177 -19.63 -2.85 -17.07
C GLY A 177 -20.38 -2.04 -16.00
N LYS A 178 -19.94 -2.13 -14.74
CA LYS A 178 -20.58 -1.43 -13.60
C LYS A 178 -20.02 -0.03 -13.37
N LYS A 179 -18.88 0.30 -13.97
CA LYS A 179 -18.13 1.54 -13.71
C LYS A 179 -17.81 1.72 -12.22
N THR A 180 -17.39 0.64 -11.56
CA THR A 180 -17.01 0.62 -10.13
C THR A 180 -15.61 0.03 -9.95
N LEU A 181 -14.87 0.50 -8.93
CA LEU A 181 -13.68 -0.18 -8.45
C LEU A 181 -14.05 -1.25 -7.41
N THR A 182 -13.28 -2.33 -7.38
CA THR A 182 -13.32 -3.33 -6.31
C THR A 182 -11.89 -3.59 -5.88
N HIS A 183 -11.61 -3.37 -4.60
CA HIS A 183 -10.31 -3.66 -4.04
C HIS A 183 -10.15 -5.17 -3.82
N PHE A 184 -8.94 -5.70 -4.02
CA PHE A 184 -8.68 -7.13 -3.77
C PHE A 184 -8.94 -7.49 -2.30
N ASN A 185 -8.52 -6.60 -1.40
CA ASN A 185 -8.70 -6.74 0.04
C ASN A 185 -9.62 -5.64 0.56
N LYS A 186 -10.64 -6.02 1.35
CA LYS A 186 -11.58 -5.08 1.96
C LYS A 186 -10.89 -4.07 2.89
N GLU A 187 -9.75 -4.44 3.47
CA GLU A 187 -9.00 -3.51 4.31
C GLU A 187 -8.38 -2.37 3.48
N SER A 188 -8.16 -2.54 2.17
CA SER A 188 -7.65 -1.50 1.28
C SER A 188 -8.62 -0.33 1.05
N ASP A 189 -9.89 -0.49 1.41
CA ASP A 189 -10.91 0.56 1.40
C ASP A 189 -10.92 1.43 2.68
N CYS A 190 -10.00 1.20 3.62
CA CYS A 190 -9.97 2.02 4.83
C CYS A 190 -9.60 3.47 4.51
N SER A 191 -10.47 4.39 4.93
CA SER A 191 -10.27 5.82 4.83
C SER A 191 -10.02 6.47 6.20
N CYS A 192 -9.38 7.63 6.17
CA CYS A 192 -9.29 8.50 7.33
C CYS A 192 -10.70 8.92 7.75
N VAL A 193 -11.10 8.61 8.99
CA VAL A 193 -12.43 8.93 9.53
C VAL A 193 -12.76 10.43 9.49
N GLN A 194 -11.75 11.29 9.43
CA GLN A 194 -11.91 12.74 9.49
C GLN A 194 -11.99 13.41 8.10
N CYS A 195 -11.17 13.01 7.13
CA CYS A 195 -11.20 13.60 5.77
C CYS A 195 -11.87 12.71 4.72
N GLY A 196 -12.20 11.46 5.04
CA GLY A 196 -12.76 10.48 4.10
C GLY A 196 -11.76 9.98 3.05
N GLN A 197 -10.53 10.50 3.02
CA GLN A 197 -9.53 10.09 2.04
C GLN A 197 -8.97 8.71 2.36
N GLY A 198 -8.93 7.85 1.34
CA GLY A 198 -8.29 6.54 1.39
C GLY A 198 -6.78 6.64 1.60
N TYR A 199 -6.18 5.52 2.00
CA TYR A 199 -4.73 5.42 2.13
C TYR A 199 -4.02 5.52 0.77
N ASN A 200 -3.01 6.37 0.67
CA ASN A 200 -2.14 6.50 -0.50
C ASN A 200 -0.70 6.08 -0.12
N PRO A 201 -0.20 4.92 -0.60
CA PRO A 201 1.18 4.47 -0.36
C PRO A 201 2.24 5.50 -0.75
N ASP A 202 2.05 6.22 -1.85
CA ASP A 202 3.03 7.17 -2.40
C ASP A 202 3.16 8.43 -1.53
N ARG A 203 2.10 8.78 -0.79
CA ARG A 203 2.08 9.93 0.13
C ARG A 203 2.16 9.54 1.60
N SER A 204 2.40 8.27 1.87
CA SER A 204 2.36 7.73 3.23
C SER A 204 3.44 8.32 4.14
N TYR A 205 4.52 8.86 3.58
CA TYR A 205 5.56 9.60 4.31
C TYR A 205 5.08 11.00 4.78
N GLU A 206 4.27 11.68 3.97
CA GLU A 206 3.79 13.04 4.27
C GLU A 206 2.52 13.02 5.12
N THR A 207 1.62 12.09 4.80
CA THR A 207 0.32 11.94 5.46
C THR A 207 0.11 10.47 5.87
N PRO A 208 0.83 9.98 6.87
CA PRO A 208 0.67 8.60 7.33
C PRO A 208 -0.68 8.43 8.02
N LEU A 209 -1.23 7.24 7.83
CA LEU A 209 -2.50 6.84 8.43
C LEU A 209 -2.23 6.05 9.71
N ARG A 210 -2.71 6.55 10.85
CA ARG A 210 -2.53 5.93 12.17
C ARG A 210 -3.84 5.33 12.68
N TYR A 211 -3.76 4.23 13.41
CA TYR A 211 -4.94 3.51 13.89
C TYR A 211 -5.15 3.70 15.39
N CYS A 212 -6.27 4.33 15.75
CA CYS A 212 -6.68 4.42 17.14
C CYS A 212 -7.25 3.07 17.59
N ALA A 213 -6.50 2.30 18.36
CA ALA A 213 -6.89 0.96 18.81
C ALA A 213 -8.16 0.94 19.69
N THR A 214 -8.44 2.02 20.41
CA THR A 214 -9.63 2.16 21.26
C THR A 214 -10.87 2.50 20.44
N CYS A 215 -10.79 3.50 19.56
CA CYS A 215 -11.92 3.90 18.71
C CYS A 215 -12.09 3.03 17.46
N ARG A 216 -11.10 2.21 17.13
CA ARG A 216 -11.04 1.34 15.96
C ARG A 216 -11.13 2.09 14.62
N VAL A 217 -10.54 3.28 14.54
CA VAL A 217 -10.57 4.15 13.36
C VAL A 217 -9.18 4.53 12.89
N TRP A 218 -9.05 4.75 11.59
CA TRP A 218 -7.87 5.29 10.94
C TRP A 218 -7.93 6.81 10.81
N CYS A 219 -6.81 7.49 11.01
CA CYS A 219 -6.71 8.95 10.96
C CYS A 219 -5.35 9.40 10.41
N HIS A 220 -5.31 10.42 9.55
CA HIS A 220 -4.05 11.01 9.11
C HIS A 220 -3.41 11.87 10.21
N THR A 221 -2.09 11.83 10.34
CA THR A 221 -1.34 12.86 11.07
C THR A 221 -1.64 14.23 10.43
N GLY A 222 -2.11 15.21 11.21
CA GLY A 222 -2.32 16.57 10.71
C GLY A 222 -3.55 16.81 9.82
N CYS A 223 -4.54 15.90 9.81
CA CYS A 223 -5.78 16.10 9.07
C CYS A 223 -6.46 17.44 9.42
N ARG A 224 -6.55 18.36 8.44
CA ARG A 224 -7.09 19.73 8.63
C ARG A 224 -8.59 19.86 8.35
N LYS A 225 -9.21 18.89 7.68
CA LYS A 225 -10.65 18.95 7.38
C LYS A 225 -11.46 18.65 8.64
N GLY A 226 -12.39 19.51 9.02
CA GLY A 226 -13.26 19.36 10.19
C GLY A 226 -12.90 20.29 11.36
N GLU A 227 -13.90 20.66 12.16
CA GLU A 227 -13.77 21.61 13.27
C GLU A 227 -12.87 21.10 14.42
N SER A 228 -12.66 19.79 14.52
CA SER A 228 -11.74 19.20 15.50
C SER A 228 -10.81 18.17 14.87
N LYS A 229 -9.50 18.38 15.03
CA LYS A 229 -8.47 17.38 14.72
C LYS A 229 -8.70 16.13 15.59
N ARG A 230 -8.81 14.96 14.97
CA ARG A 230 -8.98 13.67 15.64
C ARG A 230 -7.69 13.20 16.29
N LEU A 231 -6.55 13.46 15.66
CA LEU A 231 -5.22 13.27 16.25
C LEU A 231 -4.67 14.63 16.66
N ILE A 232 -4.32 14.74 17.94
CA ILE A 232 -3.70 15.93 18.51
C ILE A 232 -2.43 15.52 19.23
N GLU A 233 -1.43 16.38 19.20
CA GLU A 233 -0.27 16.22 20.06
C GLU A 233 -0.70 16.34 21.52
N SER A 234 -0.12 15.52 22.39
CA SER A 234 -0.40 15.57 23.81
C SER A 234 0.81 16.05 24.58
N SER A 235 0.62 17.11 25.36
CA SER A 235 1.57 17.55 26.41
C SER A 235 1.49 16.71 27.69
N GLU A 236 0.49 15.83 27.81
CA GLU A 236 0.25 15.03 29.03
C GLU A 236 1.23 13.85 29.13
N PHE A 237 1.76 13.40 28.00
CA PHE A 237 2.81 12.41 27.96
C PHE A 237 4.16 13.12 27.98
N THR A 238 4.99 12.78 28.94
CA THR A 238 6.24 13.50 29.23
C THR A 238 7.42 13.05 28.37
N ASN A 239 7.37 11.84 27.83
CA ASN A 239 8.38 11.25 26.95
C ASN A 239 7.84 10.00 26.24
N GLY A 240 8.64 9.43 25.33
CA GLY A 240 8.30 8.24 24.57
C GLY A 240 8.02 6.99 25.43
N GLN A 241 8.70 6.81 26.57
CA GLN A 241 8.44 5.66 27.46
C GLN A 241 7.08 5.77 28.16
N HIS A 242 6.72 6.98 28.61
CA HIS A 242 5.40 7.25 29.19
C HIS A 242 4.30 6.99 28.14
N TYR A 243 4.53 7.42 26.90
CA TYR A 243 3.62 7.17 25.78
C TYR A 243 3.47 5.68 25.44
N ALA A 244 4.57 4.93 25.38
CA ALA A 244 4.58 3.48 25.17
C ALA A 244 3.72 2.75 26.21
N LYS A 245 3.85 3.11 27.49
CA LYS A 245 2.98 2.59 28.56
C LYS A 245 1.50 2.94 28.35
N GLY A 246 1.20 4.11 27.80
CA GLY A 246 -0.16 4.49 27.43
C GLY A 246 -0.72 3.65 26.28
N LEU A 247 0.11 3.25 25.30
CA LEU A 247 -0.29 2.32 24.23
C LEU A 247 -0.72 0.96 24.79
N LEU A 248 -0.09 0.47 25.87
CA LEU A 248 -0.49 -0.75 26.56
C LEU A 248 -1.89 -0.69 27.19
N LEU A 249 -2.44 0.51 27.39
CA LEU A 249 -3.80 0.70 27.88
C LEU A 249 -4.82 0.74 26.72
N SER A 250 -4.39 1.10 25.51
CA SER A 250 -5.24 1.24 24.33
C SER A 250 -5.77 -0.10 23.81
N GLY A 251 -6.97 -0.10 23.21
CA GLY A 251 -7.50 -1.29 22.53
C GLY A 251 -9.01 -1.48 22.66
N PRO A 252 -9.55 -2.51 21.98
CA PRO A 252 -10.99 -2.77 21.85
C PRO A 252 -11.74 -3.03 23.16
N ALA A 253 -11.03 -3.49 24.19
CA ALA A 253 -11.55 -3.73 25.53
C ALA A 253 -11.03 -2.69 26.55
N GLY A 254 -10.55 -1.53 26.09
CA GLY A 254 -10.31 -0.40 26.97
C GLY A 254 -11.61 0.02 27.66
N ASP A 255 -11.51 0.58 28.87
CA ASP A 255 -12.69 1.09 29.57
C ASP A 255 -13.45 2.03 28.63
N PRO A 256 -14.78 1.90 28.51
CA PRO A 256 -15.56 2.83 27.72
C PRO A 256 -15.24 4.24 28.21
N VAL A 257 -14.77 5.07 27.29
CA VAL A 257 -14.38 6.44 27.61
C VAL A 257 -15.63 7.15 28.09
N ARG A 258 -15.71 7.42 29.39
CA ARG A 258 -16.82 8.19 29.95
C ARG A 258 -16.81 9.59 29.32
N PRO A 259 -17.98 10.15 28.98
CA PRO A 259 -18.07 11.53 28.52
C PRO A 259 -17.41 12.46 29.54
N GLY A 260 -16.50 13.31 29.06
CA GLY A 260 -15.75 14.24 29.89
C GLY A 260 -15.03 15.27 29.02
N PRO A 261 -14.63 16.43 29.57
CA PRO A 261 -13.89 17.45 28.83
C PRO A 261 -12.63 16.84 28.18
N ARG A 262 -12.36 17.22 26.93
CA ARG A 262 -11.29 16.63 26.09
C ARG A 262 -9.93 16.59 26.79
N SER A 263 -9.52 17.69 27.45
CA SER A 263 -8.25 17.79 28.17
C SER A 263 -8.14 16.84 29.37
N LYS A 264 -9.24 16.55 30.06
CA LYS A 264 -9.24 15.64 31.22
C LYS A 264 -9.05 14.17 30.82
N LYS A 265 -9.51 13.78 29.63
CA LYS A 265 -9.41 12.39 29.15
C LYS A 265 -7.96 11.96 28.96
N ALA A 266 -7.17 12.73 28.20
CA ALA A 266 -5.78 12.40 27.92
C ALA A 266 -4.93 12.41 29.21
N ARG A 267 -5.16 13.40 30.08
CA ARG A 267 -4.53 13.47 31.41
C ARG A 267 -4.81 12.22 32.26
N ASN A 268 -6.07 11.78 32.34
CA ASN A 268 -6.42 10.56 33.08
C ASN A 268 -5.71 9.31 32.51
N VAL A 269 -5.57 9.21 31.18
CA VAL A 269 -4.85 8.09 30.54
C VAL A 269 -3.35 8.18 30.85
N ALA A 270 -2.75 9.37 30.80
CA ALA A 270 -1.36 9.60 31.18
C ALA A 270 -1.10 9.24 32.67
N GLU A 271 -1.92 9.73 33.60
CA GLU A 271 -1.82 9.38 35.02
C GLU A 271 -1.92 7.86 35.25
N ARG A 272 -2.78 7.16 34.50
CA ARG A 272 -2.84 5.69 34.53
C ARG A 272 -1.59 5.03 33.93
N ALA A 273 -1.03 5.60 32.88
CA ALA A 273 0.15 5.07 32.20
C ALA A 273 1.39 5.07 33.11
N ILE A 274 1.55 6.09 33.98
CA ILE A 274 2.59 6.12 35.02
C ILE A 274 2.51 4.89 35.92
N ASN A 275 1.29 4.48 36.28
CA ASN A 275 1.01 3.37 37.18
C ASN A 275 1.01 1.98 36.51
N VAL A 276 1.37 1.89 35.22
CA VAL A 276 1.53 0.60 34.54
C VAL A 276 2.74 -0.14 35.13
N ASN A 277 2.46 -1.12 36.00
CA ASN A 277 3.48 -1.98 36.59
C ASN A 277 3.75 -3.21 35.71
N LEU A 278 4.87 -3.19 34.98
CA LEU A 278 5.30 -4.31 34.13
C LEU A 278 5.92 -5.47 34.94
N LYS A 279 6.26 -5.28 36.23
CA LYS A 279 6.83 -6.36 37.05
C LYS A 279 5.85 -7.50 37.24
N THR A 280 4.54 -7.23 37.27
CA THR A 280 3.52 -8.28 37.38
C THR A 280 3.53 -9.22 36.18
N LEU A 281 3.88 -8.73 34.99
CA LEU A 281 4.00 -9.54 33.77
C LEU A 281 5.10 -10.59 33.90
N SER A 282 6.22 -10.27 34.53
CA SER A 282 7.36 -11.19 34.69
C SER A 282 7.01 -12.47 35.45
N THR A 283 5.96 -12.43 36.27
CA THR A 283 5.46 -13.60 37.02
C THR A 283 4.42 -14.41 36.26
N ARG A 284 3.87 -13.89 35.16
CA ARG A 284 2.68 -14.43 34.47
C ARG A 284 2.89 -14.74 33.00
N VAL A 285 3.93 -14.15 32.39
CA VAL A 285 4.31 -14.36 31.00
C VAL A 285 5.66 -15.10 31.00
N PRO A 286 5.85 -16.14 30.17
CA PRO A 286 7.14 -16.82 30.05
C PRO A 286 8.28 -15.82 29.79
N LYS A 287 9.38 -15.97 30.52
CA LYS A 287 10.53 -15.03 30.45
C LYS A 287 11.06 -14.84 29.02
N ARG A 288 11.02 -15.91 28.20
CA ARG A 288 11.44 -15.87 26.78
C ARG A 288 10.59 -14.94 25.91
N LEU A 289 9.32 -14.75 26.26
CA LEU A 289 8.35 -13.97 25.46
C LEU A 289 8.17 -12.55 25.98
N LEU A 290 8.41 -12.32 27.27
CA LEU A 290 8.02 -11.10 27.97
C LEU A 290 8.46 -9.82 27.25
N ASN A 291 9.76 -9.72 26.94
CA ASN A 291 10.31 -8.50 26.35
C ASN A 291 9.71 -8.25 24.97
N THR A 292 9.73 -9.26 24.10
CA THR A 292 9.18 -9.13 22.75
C THR A 292 7.69 -8.83 22.74
N LEU A 293 6.91 -9.50 23.60
CA LEU A 293 5.47 -9.26 23.70
C LEU A 293 5.16 -7.83 24.14
N VAL A 294 5.89 -7.31 25.13
CA VAL A 294 5.74 -5.93 25.59
C VAL A 294 6.15 -4.96 24.48
N SER A 295 7.32 -5.16 23.86
CA SER A 295 7.78 -4.31 22.76
C SER A 295 6.77 -4.27 21.61
N LEU A 296 6.21 -5.41 21.21
CA LEU A 296 5.19 -5.49 20.16
C LEU A 296 3.90 -4.77 20.57
N ALA A 297 3.48 -4.87 21.84
CA ALA A 297 2.30 -4.18 22.35
C ALA A 297 2.50 -2.65 22.44
N GLU A 298 3.74 -2.21 22.67
CA GLU A 298 4.16 -0.80 22.69
C GLU A 298 4.34 -0.20 21.29
N THR A 299 4.38 -1.02 20.24
CA THR A 299 4.48 -0.53 18.85
C THR A 299 3.21 0.22 18.45
N ARG A 300 3.37 1.32 17.72
CA ARG A 300 2.25 2.10 17.14
C ARG A 300 1.65 1.35 15.95
N ILE A 301 0.35 1.54 15.71
CA ILE A 301 -0.31 0.96 14.55
C ILE A 301 -0.39 2.05 13.49
N VAL A 302 0.51 2.00 12.51
CA VAL A 302 0.57 2.93 11.39
C VAL A 302 0.49 2.08 10.13
N ARG A 303 -0.25 2.54 9.12
CA ARG A 303 -0.17 1.89 7.82
C ARG A 303 1.28 1.96 7.34
N PRO A 304 1.75 0.87 6.71
CA PRO A 304 3.13 0.77 6.29
C PRO A 304 3.49 1.89 5.33
N LEU A 305 4.79 2.07 5.17
CA LEU A 305 5.37 2.84 4.09
C LEU A 305 5.95 1.87 3.06
N PRO A 306 6.23 2.33 1.84
CA PRO A 306 7.20 1.70 0.97
C PRO A 306 8.45 1.28 1.75
N GLY A 307 8.85 0.01 1.68
CA GLY A 307 10.00 -0.58 2.37
C GLY A 307 9.77 -1.15 3.77
N ASN A 308 8.58 -1.01 4.37
CA ASN A 308 8.29 -1.43 5.76
C ASN A 308 7.31 -2.61 5.88
N ILE A 309 7.24 -3.21 7.07
CA ILE A 309 6.23 -4.22 7.39
C ILE A 309 4.84 -3.63 7.49
N VAL A 310 3.98 -4.31 6.75
CA VAL A 310 2.57 -4.10 6.54
C VAL A 310 1.82 -4.98 7.54
N GLY A 311 0.63 -4.55 7.98
CA GLY A 311 -0.23 -5.45 8.74
C GLY A 311 0.10 -5.61 10.24
N ASN A 312 0.91 -4.74 10.85
CA ASN A 312 1.20 -4.84 12.28
C ASN A 312 -0.04 -4.68 13.18
N LYS A 313 -1.16 -4.15 12.66
CA LYS A 313 -2.41 -3.93 13.39
C LYS A 313 -2.88 -5.19 14.13
N ALA A 314 -3.00 -6.33 13.47
CA ALA A 314 -3.53 -7.54 14.09
C ALA A 314 -2.60 -8.04 15.22
N TYR A 315 -1.29 -8.07 14.95
CA TYR A 315 -0.27 -8.53 15.90
C TYR A 315 -0.15 -7.59 17.12
N VAL A 316 -0.12 -6.29 16.89
CA VAL A 316 -0.04 -5.27 17.95
C VAL A 316 -1.30 -5.29 18.81
N LEU A 317 -2.49 -5.33 18.21
CA LEU A 317 -3.74 -5.41 18.97
C LEU A 317 -3.78 -6.68 19.82
N ARG A 318 -3.38 -7.82 19.25
CA ARG A 318 -3.33 -9.09 19.97
C ARG A 318 -2.29 -9.08 21.10
N ALA A 319 -1.11 -8.51 20.88
CA ALA A 319 -0.10 -8.32 21.91
C ALA A 319 -0.62 -7.44 23.06
N ARG A 320 -1.31 -6.34 22.76
CA ARG A 320 -1.96 -5.48 23.76
C ARG A 320 -3.03 -6.21 24.57
N GLU A 321 -3.81 -7.10 23.95
CA GLU A 321 -4.76 -7.95 24.65
C GLU A 321 -4.07 -8.90 25.64
N TRP A 322 -3.01 -9.58 25.22
CA TRP A 322 -2.24 -10.48 26.09
C TRP A 322 -1.61 -9.74 27.28
N VAL A 323 -1.00 -8.58 27.03
CA VAL A 323 -0.43 -7.73 28.09
C VAL A 323 -1.52 -7.27 29.06
N ARG A 324 -2.71 -6.90 28.56
CA ARG A 324 -3.83 -6.48 29.41
C ARG A 324 -4.32 -7.62 30.30
N GLU A 325 -4.58 -8.79 29.74
CA GLU A 325 -5.06 -9.97 30.49
C GLU A 325 -4.03 -10.43 31.53
N ALA A 326 -2.75 -10.43 31.17
CA ALA A 326 -1.67 -10.74 32.10
C ALA A 326 -1.60 -9.73 33.27
N ARG A 327 -2.03 -8.48 33.08
CA ARG A 327 -2.07 -7.44 34.12
C ARG A 327 -3.32 -7.47 34.99
N THR A 328 -4.44 -8.00 34.51
CA THR A 328 -5.69 -8.05 35.30
C THR A 328 -5.58 -8.99 36.51
N PRO A 329 -6.33 -8.75 37.61
CA PRO A 329 -6.44 -9.72 38.69
C PRO A 329 -6.83 -11.11 38.15
N GLY A 330 -6.17 -12.17 38.61
CA GLY A 330 -6.29 -13.52 38.04
C GLY A 330 -5.24 -13.87 36.98
N GLY A 331 -4.73 -12.89 36.23
CA GLY A 331 -3.65 -13.09 35.25
C GLY A 331 -4.00 -14.07 34.12
N LEU A 332 -2.97 -14.59 33.44
CA LEU A 332 -3.13 -15.65 32.45
C LEU A 332 -3.23 -17.01 33.15
N SER A 333 -4.30 -17.77 32.87
CA SER A 333 -4.36 -19.18 33.28
C SER A 333 -3.31 -20.01 32.54
N ARG A 334 -2.98 -21.21 33.03
CA ARG A 334 -2.03 -22.11 32.38
C ARG A 334 -2.39 -22.39 30.91
N ASP A 335 -3.66 -22.59 30.62
CA ASP A 335 -4.13 -22.83 29.25
C ASP A 335 -4.03 -21.58 28.37
N ARG A 336 -4.22 -20.39 28.96
CA ARG A 336 -4.02 -19.12 28.25
C ARG A 336 -2.54 -18.88 27.95
N VAL A 337 -1.64 -19.23 28.87
CA VAL A 337 -0.18 -19.19 28.62
C VAL A 337 0.18 -20.09 27.43
N LYS A 338 -0.31 -21.34 27.39
CA LYS A 338 -0.08 -22.23 26.24
C LYS A 338 -0.57 -21.63 24.92
N LYS A 339 -1.74 -20.99 24.92
CA LYS A 339 -2.28 -20.29 23.73
C LYS A 339 -1.45 -19.09 23.33
N LEU A 340 -0.88 -18.35 24.28
CA LEU A 340 0.05 -17.25 24.01
C LEU A 340 1.33 -17.78 23.37
N GLU A 341 1.93 -18.84 23.94
CA GLU A 341 3.14 -19.45 23.38
C GLU A 341 2.90 -19.94 21.96
N LYS A 342 1.82 -20.71 21.74
CA LYS A 342 1.46 -21.18 20.40
C LYS A 342 1.29 -20.02 19.41
N TRP A 343 0.53 -18.98 19.76
CA TRP A 343 0.34 -17.81 18.90
C TRP A 343 1.66 -17.11 18.58
N PHE A 344 2.57 -17.04 19.55
CA PHE A 344 3.86 -16.39 19.36
C PHE A 344 4.80 -17.22 18.50
N ASP A 345 4.81 -18.54 18.69
CA ASP A 345 5.58 -19.46 17.86
C ASP A 345 5.06 -19.40 16.39
N GLU A 346 3.73 -19.41 16.18
CA GLU A 346 3.11 -19.19 14.85
C GLU A 346 3.51 -17.84 14.22
N LEU A 347 3.51 -16.76 15.02
CA LEU A 347 3.94 -15.44 14.57
C LEU A 347 5.40 -15.44 14.11
N THR A 348 6.29 -16.09 14.85
CA THR A 348 7.73 -16.14 14.53
C THR A 348 8.04 -17.04 13.34
N ASP A 349 7.20 -18.02 13.06
CA ASP A 349 7.29 -18.87 11.86
C ASP A 349 6.85 -18.10 10.60
N GLU A 350 5.87 -17.21 10.74
CA GLU A 350 5.33 -16.41 9.63
C GLU A 350 6.18 -15.16 9.33
N ILE A 351 6.64 -14.45 10.37
CA ILE A 351 7.31 -13.16 10.24
C ILE A 351 8.50 -13.08 11.19
N ALA A 352 9.64 -12.61 10.69
CA ALA A 352 10.77 -12.29 11.55
C ALA A 352 10.39 -11.18 12.53
N VAL A 353 10.36 -11.51 13.83
CA VAL A 353 10.00 -10.57 14.90
C VAL A 353 10.85 -9.29 14.88
N ASN A 354 12.13 -9.41 14.52
CA ASN A 354 13.01 -8.25 14.42
C ASN A 354 12.54 -7.26 13.37
N ASP A 355 11.88 -7.73 12.33
CA ASP A 355 11.29 -6.87 11.32
C ASP A 355 10.05 -6.18 11.94
N LEU A 356 9.18 -6.89 12.67
CA LEU A 356 8.00 -6.28 13.35
C LEU A 356 8.39 -5.23 14.40
N LEU A 357 9.53 -5.43 15.04
CA LEU A 357 10.12 -4.52 16.03
C LEU A 357 11.13 -3.56 15.42
N ALA A 358 11.36 -3.63 14.11
CA ALA A 358 12.31 -2.75 13.44
C ALA A 358 11.92 -1.32 13.79
N ARG A 359 12.92 -0.57 14.29
CA ARG A 359 12.67 0.81 14.68
C ARG A 359 12.12 1.51 13.47
N ASP A 360 11.04 2.22 13.68
CA ASP A 360 10.49 3.12 12.69
C ASP A 360 11.52 4.24 12.46
N ILE A 361 12.39 4.05 11.48
CA ILE A 361 13.53 4.95 11.18
C ILE A 361 13.09 6.27 10.54
N ARG A 362 11.79 6.49 10.35
CA ARG A 362 11.27 7.75 9.85
C ARG A 362 11.72 8.88 10.77
N ARG A 363 12.19 9.99 10.17
CA ARG A 363 12.28 11.27 10.88
C ARG A 363 10.93 11.65 11.49
N GLU A 364 9.81 11.33 10.83
CA GLU A 364 8.45 11.50 11.37
C GLU A 364 8.18 10.58 12.57
N ALA A 365 8.74 9.38 12.67
CA ALA A 365 8.59 8.56 13.88
C ALA A 365 9.25 9.20 15.11
N ASP A 366 10.40 9.85 14.90
CA ASP A 366 11.15 10.60 15.90
C ASP A 366 10.56 12.02 16.13
N LEU A 367 9.95 12.63 15.11
CA LEU A 367 9.28 13.94 15.16
C LEU A 367 7.80 13.84 15.54
N THR A 368 7.22 12.65 15.56
CA THR A 368 5.85 12.45 16.04
C THR A 368 5.83 12.59 17.53
N GLU A 369 5.68 13.85 17.91
CA GLU A 369 4.88 14.34 19.00
C GLU A 369 3.87 13.28 19.46
N LEU A 370 3.69 13.20 20.77
CA LEU A 370 2.97 12.13 21.47
C LEU A 370 1.47 12.21 21.14
N PHE A 371 1.08 11.75 19.95
CA PHE A 371 -0.26 11.92 19.41
C PHE A 371 -1.26 11.09 20.19
N VAL A 372 -2.35 11.72 20.58
CA VAL A 372 -3.50 11.06 21.18
C VAL A 372 -4.71 11.24 20.29
N CYS A 373 -5.61 10.26 20.33
CA CYS A 373 -6.92 10.40 19.74
C CYS A 373 -7.74 11.34 20.61
N ASN A 374 -8.09 12.52 20.09
CA ASN A 374 -8.83 13.58 20.77
C ASN A 374 -10.18 13.13 21.36
N GLU A 375 -10.72 12.02 20.86
CA GLU A 375 -12.04 11.51 21.24
C GLU A 375 -11.97 10.57 22.44
N CYS A 376 -10.91 9.75 22.51
CA CYS A 376 -10.71 8.79 23.60
C CYS A 376 -9.60 9.16 24.59
N GLY A 377 -8.70 10.08 24.23
CA GLY A 377 -7.52 10.46 25.00
C GLY A 377 -6.36 9.47 24.96
N TYR A 378 -6.49 8.33 24.26
CA TYR A 378 -5.43 7.31 24.21
C TYR A 378 -4.38 7.63 23.13
N PRO A 379 -3.11 7.24 23.39
CA PRO A 379 -2.06 7.15 22.38
C PRO A 379 -2.48 6.36 21.13
N VAL A 380 -1.91 6.73 19.97
CA VAL A 380 -2.24 6.21 18.63
C VAL A 380 -0.99 5.71 17.90
#